data_AF-A0A355B131-F1
#
_entry.id   AF-A0A355B131-F1
#
_cell.length_a   1.000
_cell.length_b   1.000
_cell.length_c   1.000
_cell.angle_alpha   90.00
_cell.angle_beta   90.00
_cell.angle_gamma   90.00
#
_symmetry.space_group_name_H-M   'P 1'
#
loop_
_entity.id
_entity.type
_entity.pdbx_description
1 polymer ?
#
loop_
_entity_poly.entity_id
_entity_poly.type
_entity_poly.pdbx_seq_one_letter_code
_entity_poly.pdbx_strand_id
1 'polypeptide(L)'
;MIMIESHVDIKTKDGVMPAFTAHPEEPGDYPAVVLYFDAPGVREELRNFIRRIAGQGYFAILPDLYYRLGKLSFNIAERTEAMSEMIHTARNTLTNASVIPDTFSNFWIGIPTSKPGQRVTSATA
;
A
#
# COMPACT_ATOMS: atom_id res chain seq x y z
N MET A 1 1.90 13.26 18.17
CA MET A 1 2.85 13.42 17.05
C MET A 1 2.05 13.84 15.84
N ILE A 2 2.42 14.94 15.20
CA ILE A 2 1.76 15.42 13.98
C ILE A 2 2.32 14.61 12.80
N MET A 3 1.43 14.22 11.89
CA MET A 3 1.73 13.32 10.77
C MET A 3 1.41 14.03 9.46
N ILE A 4 2.28 13.89 8.48
CA ILE A 4 2.02 14.31 7.10
C ILE A 4 1.44 13.12 6.36
N GLU A 5 0.23 13.30 5.83
CA GLU A 5 -0.45 12.33 4.98
C GLU A 5 -0.43 12.81 3.54
N SER A 6 -0.25 11.90 2.59
CA SER A 6 -0.25 12.24 1.17
C SER A 6 -0.80 11.09 0.33
N HIS A 7 -1.33 11.46 -0.83
CA HIS A 7 -1.62 10.52 -1.91
C HIS A 7 -0.58 10.75 -3.00
N VAL A 8 0.14 9.69 -3.34
CA VAL A 8 1.23 9.74 -4.32
C VAL A 8 0.91 8.79 -5.47
N ASP A 9 1.35 9.18 -6.67
CA ASP A 9 1.19 8.39 -7.88
C ASP A 9 2.53 7.73 -8.21
N ILE A 10 2.58 6.40 -8.10
CA ILE A 10 3.77 5.60 -8.38
C ILE A 10 3.74 5.15 -9.83
N LYS A 11 4.74 5.55 -10.61
CA LYS A 11 4.88 5.11 -12.00
C LYS A 11 5.37 3.66 -12.04
N THR A 12 4.57 2.77 -12.62
CA THR A 12 4.94 1.38 -12.86
C THR A 12 5.03 1.12 -14.36
N LYS A 13 5.49 -0.07 -14.73
CA LYS A 13 5.57 -0.49 -16.15
C LYS A 13 4.19 -0.61 -16.82
N ASP A 14 3.15 -0.82 -16.02
CA ASP A 14 1.80 -1.17 -16.47
C ASP A 14 0.80 -0.02 -16.25
N GLY A 15 1.22 1.09 -15.63
CA GLY A 15 0.37 2.25 -15.38
C GLY A 15 0.82 3.10 -14.20
N VAL A 16 -0.09 3.94 -13.73
CA VAL A 16 0.10 4.75 -12.52
C VAL A 16 -0.62 4.06 -11.37
N MET A 17 0.11 3.71 -10.32
CA MET A 17 -0.40 3.07 -9.11
C MET A 17 -0.57 4.12 -8.01
N PRO A 18 -1.82 4.45 -7.62
CA PRO A 18 -2.05 5.32 -6.47
C PRO A 18 -1.54 4.67 -5.19
N ALA A 19 -1.00 5.47 -4.28
CA ALA A 19 -0.61 5.01 -2.96
C ALA A 19 -0.91 6.06 -1.90
N PHE A 20 -1.26 5.59 -0.71
CA PHE A 20 -1.39 6.44 0.47
C PHE A 20 -0.12 6.36 1.30
N THR A 21 0.41 7.50 1.73
CA THR A 21 1.63 7.57 2.53
C THR A 21 1.40 8.35 3.82
N ALA A 22 2.09 7.96 4.87
CA ALA A 22 2.21 8.75 6.09
C ALA A 22 3.63 8.72 6.64
N HIS A 23 4.09 9.85 7.17
CA HIS A 23 5.36 9.97 7.91
C HIS A 23 5.29 11.09 8.95
N PRO A 24 6.14 11.07 9.99
CA PRO A 24 6.18 12.16 10.96
C PRO A 24 6.49 13.50 10.29
N GLU A 25 5.91 14.59 10.81
CA GLU A 25 6.18 15.95 10.31
C GLU A 25 7.62 16.40 10.56
N GLU A 26 8.23 15.89 11.63
CA GLU A 26 9.60 16.22 11.99
C GLU A 26 10.58 15.84 10.86
N PRO A 27 11.55 16.70 10.53
CA PRO A 27 12.60 16.34 9.60
C PRO A 27 13.38 15.13 10.13
N GLY A 28 13.51 14.09 9.32
CA GLY A 28 14.25 12.89 9.71
C GLY A 28 14.34 11.88 8.57
N ASP A 29 15.34 11.01 8.66
CA ASP A 29 15.47 9.84 7.80
C ASP A 29 14.65 8.70 8.40
N TYR A 30 13.52 8.37 7.78
CA TYR A 30 12.65 7.30 8.26
C TYR A 30 12.82 6.03 7.41
N PRO A 31 13.02 4.85 8.01
CA PRO A 31 12.98 3.60 7.28
C PRO A 31 11.58 3.42 6.68
N ALA A 32 11.50 3.09 5.39
CA ALA A 32 10.20 2.94 4.75
C ALA A 32 9.61 1.53 4.91
N VAL A 33 8.30 1.49 5.06
CA VAL A 33 7.49 0.28 5.22
C VAL A 33 6.39 0.27 4.18
N VAL A 34 6.29 -0.84 3.45
CA VAL A 34 5.21 -1.08 2.49
C VAL A 34 4.21 -2.03 3.14
N LEU A 35 2.96 -1.59 3.25
CA LEU A 35 1.84 -2.41 3.72
C LEU A 35 1.05 -2.92 2.51
N TYR A 36 1.08 -4.23 2.28
CA TYR A 36 0.13 -4.85 1.35
C TYR A 36 -1.22 -5.03 2.02
N PHE A 37 -2.29 -4.71 1.28
CA PHE A 37 -3.64 -4.98 1.72
C PHE A 37 -4.00 -6.46 1.58
N ASP A 38 -5.09 -6.85 2.24
CA ASP A 38 -5.77 -8.13 2.04
C ASP A 38 -6.78 -8.04 0.87
N ALA A 39 -7.50 -9.14 0.60
CA ALA A 39 -8.32 -9.29 -0.60
C ALA A 39 -9.29 -8.11 -0.91
N PRO A 40 -9.95 -7.46 0.08
CA PRO A 40 -10.79 -6.28 -0.16
C PRO A 40 -10.10 -5.01 -0.65
N GLY A 41 -8.77 -4.95 -0.72
CA GLY A 41 -8.09 -3.75 -1.18
C GLY A 41 -8.01 -2.62 -0.13
N VAL A 42 -7.74 -1.41 -0.62
CA VAL A 42 -7.51 -0.21 0.21
C VAL A 42 -8.80 0.24 0.91
N ARG A 43 -8.70 0.42 2.23
CA ARG A 43 -9.79 0.92 3.10
C ARG A 43 -9.26 1.79 4.24
N GLU A 44 -10.15 2.47 4.93
CA GLU A 44 -9.79 3.42 5.99
C GLU A 44 -9.06 2.76 7.16
N GLU A 45 -9.40 1.51 7.49
CA GLU A 45 -8.73 0.72 8.51
C GLU A 45 -7.24 0.52 8.19
N LEU A 46 -6.91 0.29 6.92
CA LEU A 46 -5.51 0.16 6.49
C LEU A 46 -4.79 1.51 6.50
N ARG A 47 -5.47 2.61 6.18
CA ARG A 47 -4.93 3.97 6.34
C ARG A 47 -4.63 4.27 7.80
N ASN A 48 -5.48 3.83 8.73
CA ASN A 48 -5.21 3.89 10.16
C ASN A 48 -3.99 3.07 10.56
N PHE A 49 -3.77 1.89 9.97
CA PHE A 49 -2.53 1.14 10.17
C PHE A 49 -1.30 1.89 9.67
N ILE A 50 -1.37 2.50 8.48
CA ILE A 50 -0.30 3.35 7.95
C ILE A 50 0.04 4.50 8.91
N ARG A 51 -0.96 5.21 9.45
CA ARG A 51 -0.75 6.27 10.45
C ARG A 51 -0.07 5.75 11.71
N ARG A 52 -0.48 4.58 12.20
CA ARG A 52 0.11 3.95 13.39
C ARG A 52 1.57 3.58 13.17
N ILE A 53 1.89 2.97 12.02
CA ILE A 53 3.27 2.61 11.65
C ILE A 53 4.11 3.87 11.55
N ALA A 54 3.61 4.88 10.86
CA ALA A 54 4.31 6.14 10.70
C ALA A 54 4.53 6.86 12.04
N GLY A 55 3.56 6.77 12.95
CA GLY A 55 3.67 7.23 14.34
C GLY A 55 4.72 6.48 15.19
N GLN A 56 5.35 5.42 14.68
CA GLN A 56 6.50 4.76 15.31
C GLN A 56 7.85 5.21 14.71
N GLY A 57 7.87 6.25 13.88
CA GLY A 57 9.09 6.76 13.25
C GLY A 57 9.42 6.05 11.93
N TYR A 58 8.41 5.74 11.13
CA TYR A 58 8.57 5.10 9.82
C TYR A 58 7.94 5.94 8.70
N PHE A 59 8.43 5.77 7.48
CA PHE A 59 7.73 6.23 6.28
C PHE A 59 6.83 5.09 5.80
N ALA A 60 5.54 5.15 6.10
CA ALA A 60 4.62 4.05 5.83
C ALA A 60 3.81 4.30 4.55
N ILE A 61 3.65 3.26 3.72
CA ILE A 61 3.01 3.38 2.40
C ILE A 61 2.05 2.22 2.16
N LEU A 62 0.88 2.53 1.63
CA LEU A 62 -0.17 1.60 1.23
C LEU A 62 -0.44 1.78 -0.27
N PRO A 63 0.18 0.95 -1.15
CA PRO A 63 -0.08 0.99 -2.58
C PRO A 63 -1.42 0.34 -2.92
N ASP A 64 -2.13 0.90 -3.91
CA ASP A 64 -3.31 0.29 -4.49
C ASP A 64 -2.92 -0.76 -5.55
N LEU A 65 -2.72 -2.01 -5.13
CA LEU A 65 -2.34 -3.10 -6.05
C LEU A 65 -3.40 -3.42 -7.11
N TYR A 66 -4.65 -2.96 -6.94
CA TYR A 66 -5.72 -3.18 -7.91
C TYR A 66 -5.77 -2.14 -9.02
N TYR A 67 -4.82 -1.20 -9.09
CA TYR A 67 -4.80 -0.14 -10.11
C TYR A 67 -4.94 -0.63 -11.56
N ARG A 68 -4.58 -1.89 -11.88
CA ARG A 68 -4.81 -2.53 -13.19
C ARG A 68 -6.27 -2.74 -13.54
N LEU A 69 -7.09 -2.94 -12.52
CA LEU A 69 -8.54 -3.16 -12.61
C LEU A 69 -9.31 -1.84 -12.45
N GLY A 70 -8.60 -0.72 -12.27
CA GLY A 70 -9.17 0.57 -11.91
C GLY A 70 -9.36 0.73 -10.41
N LYS A 71 -10.23 1.66 -10.02
CA LYS A 71 -10.49 1.97 -8.61
C LYS A 71 -11.48 0.96 -8.03
N LEU A 72 -10.97 -0.04 -7.31
CA LEU A 72 -11.79 -1.01 -6.59
C LEU A 72 -11.86 -0.63 -5.11
N SER A 73 -13.09 -0.52 -4.59
CA SER A 73 -13.36 -0.32 -3.17
C SER A 73 -14.58 -1.14 -2.79
N PHE A 74 -14.46 -1.90 -1.70
CA PHE A 74 -15.50 -2.81 -1.23
C PHE A 74 -15.92 -2.41 0.18
N ASN A 75 -17.23 -2.23 0.39
CA ASN A 75 -17.79 -2.01 1.72
C ASN A 75 -17.98 -3.37 2.43
N ILE A 76 -17.02 -3.75 3.26
CA ILE A 76 -17.04 -5.05 3.96
C ILE A 76 -18.16 -5.16 4.99
N ALA A 77 -18.68 -4.03 5.51
CA ALA A 77 -19.81 -4.04 6.44
C ALA A 77 -21.11 -4.53 5.77
N GLU A 78 -21.23 -4.37 4.45
CA GLU A 78 -22.41 -4.71 3.65
C GLU A 78 -22.10 -5.86 2.66
N ARG A 79 -21.35 -6.85 3.12
CA ARG A 79 -20.85 -7.93 2.26
C ARG A 79 -21.96 -8.82 1.71
N THR A 80 -21.95 -9.00 0.39
CA THR A 80 -22.83 -9.91 -0.36
C THR A 80 -22.04 -11.06 -1.01
N GLU A 81 -22.73 -12.08 -1.49
CA GLU A 81 -22.12 -13.18 -2.26
C GLU A 81 -21.47 -12.67 -3.55
N ALA A 82 -22.19 -11.83 -4.32
CA ALA A 82 -21.64 -11.21 -5.53
C ALA A 82 -20.37 -10.39 -5.22
N MET A 83 -20.35 -9.66 -4.11
CA MET A 83 -19.14 -8.92 -3.70
C MET A 83 -18.00 -9.87 -3.33
N SER A 84 -18.30 -11.01 -2.70
CA SER A 84 -17.29 -12.03 -2.39
C SER A 84 -16.67 -12.61 -3.66
N GLU A 85 -17.47 -12.87 -4.68
CA GLU A 85 -16.99 -13.34 -5.99
C GLU A 85 -16.14 -12.28 -6.68
N MET A 86 -16.54 -11.01 -6.63
CA MET A 86 -15.75 -9.90 -7.18
C MET A 86 -14.40 -9.76 -6.45
N ILE A 87 -14.39 -9.83 -5.13
CA ILE A 87 -13.16 -9.77 -4.31
C ILE A 87 -12.24 -10.95 -4.64
N HIS A 88 -12.78 -12.16 -4.75
CA HIS A 88 -12.00 -13.34 -5.13
C HIS A 88 -11.41 -13.19 -6.54
N THR A 89 -12.20 -12.71 -7.50
CA THR A 89 -11.75 -12.50 -8.87
C THR A 89 -10.65 -11.44 -8.94
N ALA A 90 -10.84 -10.31 -8.25
CA ALA A 90 -9.84 -9.26 -8.16
C ALA A 90 -8.53 -9.78 -7.52
N ARG A 91 -8.63 -10.47 -6.38
CA ARG A 91 -7.48 -11.08 -5.68
C ARG A 91 -6.69 -12.00 -6.59
N ASN A 92 -7.35 -12.82 -7.40
CA ASN A 92 -6.69 -13.79 -8.29
C ASN A 92 -5.85 -13.12 -9.39
N THR A 93 -6.04 -11.83 -9.65
CA THR A 93 -5.18 -11.06 -10.56
C THR A 93 -3.84 -10.68 -9.94
N LEU A 94 -3.72 -10.70 -8.61
CA LEU A 94 -2.50 -10.37 -7.89
C LEU A 94 -1.62 -11.61 -7.76
N THR A 95 -0.52 -11.62 -8.51
CA THR A 95 0.51 -12.66 -8.41
C THR A 95 1.83 -12.05 -7.95
N ASN A 96 2.74 -12.87 -7.42
CA ASN A 96 4.09 -12.40 -7.08
C ASN A 96 4.80 -11.76 -8.29
N ALA A 97 4.56 -12.28 -9.49
CA ALA A 97 5.13 -11.76 -10.73
C ALA A 97 4.58 -10.38 -11.14
N SER A 98 3.35 -10.03 -10.72
CA SER A 98 2.78 -8.70 -10.94
C SER A 98 3.14 -7.72 -9.81
N VAL A 99 3.14 -8.17 -8.56
CA VAL A 99 3.31 -7.30 -7.38
C VAL A 99 4.78 -6.95 -7.09
N ILE A 100 5.71 -7.91 -7.20
CA ILE A 100 7.12 -7.67 -6.84
C ILE A 100 7.76 -6.56 -7.70
N PRO A 101 7.61 -6.54 -9.04
CA PRO A 101 8.18 -5.47 -9.85
C PRO A 101 7.67 -4.07 -9.48
N ASP A 102 6.42 -3.97 -9.04
CA ASP A 102 5.78 -2.70 -8.69
C ASP A 102 6.36 -2.07 -7.41
N THR A 103 6.84 -2.90 -6.48
CA THR A 103 7.35 -2.44 -5.18
C THR A 103 8.87 -2.50 -5.01
N PHE A 104 9.57 -3.27 -5.85
CA PHE A 104 11.01 -3.49 -5.66
C PHE A 104 11.89 -2.46 -6.36
N SER A 105 11.64 -2.13 -7.63
CA SER A 105 12.53 -1.25 -8.42
C SER A 105 12.04 0.20 -8.51
N ASN A 106 10.74 0.41 -8.72
CA ASN A 106 10.22 1.73 -9.08
C ASN A 106 9.84 2.58 -7.86
N PHE A 107 9.65 1.92 -6.73
CA PHE A 107 9.05 2.50 -5.55
C PHE A 107 9.96 3.52 -4.85
N TRP A 108 11.28 3.25 -4.82
CA TRP A 108 12.26 4.07 -4.12
C TRP A 108 12.74 5.30 -4.91
N ILE A 109 12.56 5.30 -6.23
CA ILE A 109 13.16 6.32 -7.11
C ILE A 109 12.38 7.65 -7.06
N GLY A 110 11.14 7.66 -6.56
CA GLY A 110 10.24 8.82 -6.59
C GLY A 110 9.85 9.43 -5.24
N ILE A 111 10.33 8.89 -4.11
CA ILE A 111 9.89 9.33 -2.77
C ILE A 111 11.06 10.05 -2.07
N PRO A 112 11.02 11.39 -1.94
CA PRO A 112 12.16 12.21 -1.48
C PRO A 112 12.68 11.88 -0.07
N THR A 113 11.84 11.28 0.77
CA THR A 113 12.09 11.05 2.21
C THR A 113 12.37 9.60 2.57
N SER A 114 12.37 8.68 1.61
CA SER A 114 12.52 7.24 1.87
C SER A 114 13.94 6.74 1.61
N LYS A 115 14.52 6.02 2.58
CA LYS A 115 15.66 5.11 2.35
C LYS A 115 15.15 3.66 2.39
N PRO A 116 15.69 2.74 1.56
CA PRO A 116 15.32 1.33 1.60
C PRO A 116 15.41 0.76 3.03
N GLY A 117 14.27 0.36 3.60
CA GLY A 117 14.21 -0.31 4.89
C GLY A 117 14.74 -1.75 4.80
N GLN A 118 15.14 -2.31 5.95
CA GLN A 118 15.54 -3.72 6.02
C GLN A 118 14.34 -4.61 5.68
N ARG A 119 14.53 -5.59 4.80
CA ARG A 119 13.45 -6.46 4.31
C ARG A 119 12.95 -7.36 5.44
N VAL A 120 11.78 -7.04 6.01
CA VAL A 120 11.10 -7.92 6.96
C VAL A 120 9.98 -8.65 6.21
N THR A 121 10.28 -9.83 5.68
CA THR A 121 9.25 -10.74 5.21
C THR A 121 8.70 -11.49 6.41
N SER A 122 7.47 -11.21 6.82
CA SER A 122 6.74 -12.13 7.69
C SER A 122 6.43 -13.38 6.88
N ALA A 123 7.31 -14.38 6.98
CA ALA A 123 6.96 -15.74 6.65
C ALA A 123 5.85 -16.18 7.61
N THR A 124 4.83 -16.81 7.03
CA THR A 124 3.65 -17.40 7.63
C THR A 124 3.91 -18.09 8.98
N ALA A 125 2.96 -17.93 9.90
CA ALA A 125 2.46 -19.03 10.73
C ALA A 125 0.94 -19.06 10.60
#